data_AF-A0A926Q432-F1
#
_entry.id   AF-A0A926Q432-F1
#
_cell.length_a   1.000
_cell.length_b   1.000
_cell.length_c   1.000
_cell.angle_alpha   90.00
_cell.angle_beta   90.00
_cell.angle_gamma   90.00
#
_symmetry.space_group_name_H-M   'P 1'
#
loop_
_entity.id
_entity.type
_entity.pdbx_description
1 polymer ?
#
loop_
_entity_poly.entity_id
_entity_poly.type
_entity_poly.pdbx_seq_one_letter_code
_entity_poly.pdbx_strand_id
1 'polypeptide(L)'
;MDINVGSINEVLNKIDDLVRIGANLEEVNMVLRQNPGNSPGSLLEREEQYYLNEYGKRSFIVPVSAGGLLIAPIGMEGKSRYQGRTEPQGVVVVFNRSTGRLALIDLDHYKEGLPGIKVSASDYKTGGIRDSNGHLTHNQILVVQHVFTGGQADHGIVTRNPDKPMQRPIPDGRYDILDNDADTRHSGWFRLDSKDGDPYNDRDETTARDGFRWHMGTESWGCVTHDVSVGDRQEEWDVIMEILNTTSTTTVPERRGKQGWNPFSRLTRYGVMIIKKE
;
A
#
# COMPACT_ATOMS: atom_id res chain seq x y z
N MET A 1 -12.78 19.92 -3.90
CA MET A 1 -11.40 19.90 -4.42
C MET A 1 -11.04 18.45 -4.57
N ASP A 2 -11.18 17.93 -5.78
CA ASP A 2 -10.90 16.54 -6.11
C ASP A 2 -9.39 16.37 -6.24
N ILE A 3 -8.81 15.45 -5.46
CA ILE A 3 -7.40 15.08 -5.61
C ILE A 3 -7.30 14.18 -6.85
N ASN A 4 -6.64 14.72 -7.87
CA ASN A 4 -6.45 14.09 -9.16
C ASN A 4 -5.54 12.85 -9.01
N VAL A 5 -5.95 11.73 -9.60
CA VAL A 5 -5.22 10.44 -9.66
C VAL A 5 -3.83 10.58 -10.29
N GLY A 6 -3.57 11.70 -11.00
CA GLY A 6 -2.24 12.09 -11.44
C GLY A 6 -1.19 12.25 -10.32
N SER A 7 -1.60 12.64 -9.10
CA SER A 7 -0.67 12.92 -7.99
C SER A 7 0.03 11.68 -7.43
N ILE A 8 -0.63 10.52 -7.39
CA ILE A 8 -0.02 9.28 -6.85
C ILE A 8 1.02 8.72 -7.81
N ASN A 9 0.75 8.71 -9.12
CA ASN A 9 1.76 8.29 -10.09
C ASN A 9 2.94 9.25 -10.11
N GLU A 10 2.73 10.55 -9.88
CA GLU A 10 3.83 11.52 -9.79
C GLU A 10 4.65 11.36 -8.49
N VAL A 11 4.00 11.06 -7.35
CA VAL A 11 4.67 10.72 -6.09
C VAL A 11 5.43 9.41 -6.21
N LEU A 12 4.88 8.39 -6.86
CA LEU A 12 5.56 7.11 -7.11
C LEU A 12 6.72 7.25 -8.10
N ASN A 13 6.57 8.08 -9.14
CA ASN A 13 7.66 8.41 -10.06
C ASN A 13 8.78 9.21 -9.34
N LYS A 14 8.44 10.12 -8.43
CA LYS A 14 9.40 10.84 -7.60
C LYS A 14 10.04 9.94 -6.53
N ILE A 15 9.31 8.99 -5.96
CA ILE A 15 9.88 7.97 -5.06
C ILE A 15 10.83 7.05 -5.83
N ASP A 16 10.52 6.71 -7.08
CA ASP A 16 11.44 5.98 -7.95
C ASP A 16 12.69 6.81 -8.30
N ASP A 17 12.56 8.13 -8.53
CA ASP A 17 13.70 9.04 -8.64
C ASP A 17 14.51 9.16 -7.31
N LEU A 18 13.85 9.03 -6.15
CA LEU A 18 14.47 9.08 -4.82
C LEU A 18 15.13 7.76 -4.41
N VAL A 19 14.67 6.61 -4.94
CA VAL A 19 15.29 5.28 -4.82
C VAL A 19 16.44 5.12 -5.81
N ARG A 20 16.36 5.77 -7.00
CA ARG A 20 17.39 5.82 -8.06
C ARG A 20 18.68 6.56 -7.72
N ILE A 21 18.83 7.18 -6.54
CA ILE A 21 20.10 7.84 -6.13
C ILE A 21 21.17 6.78 -5.73
N GLY A 22 21.22 5.67 -6.45
CA GLY A 22 22.11 4.53 -6.25
C GLY A 22 22.39 3.65 -7.48
N ALA A 23 21.81 3.89 -8.67
CA ALA A 23 22.17 3.17 -9.91
C ALA A 23 21.87 3.95 -11.21
N ASN A 24 22.64 3.62 -12.25
CA ASN A 24 22.97 4.37 -13.47
C ASN A 24 21.79 4.69 -14.43
N LEU A 25 21.82 5.87 -15.07
CA LEU A 25 20.70 6.54 -15.77
C LEU A 25 20.37 5.97 -17.18
N GLU A 26 21.23 5.15 -17.77
CA GLU A 26 21.09 4.74 -19.18
C GLU A 26 20.26 3.48 -19.42
N GLU A 27 20.16 2.55 -18.47
CA GLU A 27 19.46 1.27 -18.69
C GLU A 27 17.93 1.38 -18.55
N VAL A 28 17.43 2.37 -17.81
CA VAL A 28 15.97 2.52 -17.58
C VAL A 28 15.26 3.25 -18.72
N ASN A 29 15.97 4.10 -19.48
CA ASN A 29 15.43 4.66 -20.72
C ASN A 29 15.14 3.59 -21.80
N MET A 30 15.67 2.37 -21.62
CA MET A 30 15.48 1.25 -22.53
C MET A 30 14.20 0.46 -22.21
N VAL A 31 13.77 0.39 -20.93
CA VAL A 31 12.56 -0.34 -20.51
C VAL A 31 11.28 0.49 -20.71
N LEU A 32 11.36 1.82 -20.66
CA LEU A 32 10.22 2.72 -20.84
C LEU A 32 9.89 3.06 -22.32
N ARG A 33 10.58 2.45 -23.30
CA ARG A 33 10.35 2.67 -24.75
C ARG A 33 9.66 1.53 -25.50
N GLN A 34 9.11 0.52 -24.82
CA GLN A 34 8.26 -0.48 -25.47
C GLN A 34 6.79 -0.35 -25.06
N ASN A 35 6.10 0.65 -25.65
CA ASN A 35 4.80 0.49 -26.32
C ASN A 35 4.13 1.85 -26.63
N PRO A 36 4.27 2.40 -27.85
CA PRO A 36 3.26 3.27 -28.44
C PRO A 36 2.21 2.41 -29.16
N GLY A 37 0.95 2.51 -28.74
CA GLY A 37 -0.16 1.90 -29.48
C GLY A 37 -0.51 2.69 -30.73
N ASN A 38 -0.61 1.99 -31.88
CA ASN A 38 -1.77 2.04 -32.80
C ASN A 38 -1.62 1.04 -33.98
N SER A 39 -2.44 -0.03 -33.95
CA SER A 39 -3.41 -0.57 -34.95
C SER A 39 -3.10 -0.57 -36.46
N PRO A 40 -3.59 -1.54 -37.30
CA PRO A 40 -5.00 -2.02 -37.31
C PRO A 40 -5.27 -3.51 -37.67
N GLY A 41 -6.45 -4.04 -37.31
CA GLY A 41 -7.03 -5.23 -37.99
C GLY A 41 -7.97 -6.14 -37.18
N SER A 42 -9.26 -5.80 -37.16
CA SER A 42 -10.48 -6.65 -37.23
C SER A 42 -10.81 -7.77 -36.20
N LEU A 43 -12.00 -7.57 -35.59
CA LEU A 43 -13.15 -8.49 -35.40
C LEU A 43 -13.11 -9.58 -34.29
N LEU A 44 -13.86 -9.35 -33.20
CA LEU A 44 -15.25 -9.84 -33.06
C LEU A 44 -15.92 -9.30 -31.76
N GLU A 45 -17.21 -9.01 -31.91
CA GLU A 45 -18.11 -8.27 -31.02
C GLU A 45 -18.70 -9.11 -29.88
N ARG A 46 -19.03 -8.45 -28.76
CA ARG A 46 -20.29 -8.68 -28.02
C ARG A 46 -20.86 -7.33 -27.61
N GLU A 47 -21.89 -6.90 -28.31
CA GLU A 47 -22.72 -5.74 -27.96
C GLU A 47 -23.65 -6.09 -26.80
N GLU A 48 -23.63 -5.31 -25.72
CA GLU A 48 -24.75 -5.24 -24.78
C GLU A 48 -25.69 -4.12 -25.26
N GLN A 49 -26.91 -4.47 -25.67
CA GLN A 49 -27.91 -3.52 -26.16
C GLN A 49 -28.57 -2.76 -25.00
N TYR A 50 -28.51 -1.43 -25.05
CA TYR A 50 -29.24 -0.51 -24.18
C TYR A 50 -30.39 0.12 -24.97
N TYR A 51 -31.53 0.36 -24.31
CA TYR A 51 -32.53 1.30 -24.80
C TYR A 51 -32.85 2.37 -23.76
N LEU A 52 -33.09 3.57 -24.26
CA LEU A 52 -33.59 4.72 -23.49
C LEU A 52 -35.11 4.60 -23.45
N ASN A 53 -35.70 4.65 -22.26
CA ASN A 53 -37.16 4.84 -22.17
C ASN A 53 -37.53 6.28 -22.55
N GLU A 54 -38.83 6.53 -22.74
CA GLU A 54 -39.40 7.84 -23.15
C GLU A 54 -39.10 9.00 -22.19
N TYR A 55 -38.45 8.72 -21.04
CA TYR A 55 -37.99 9.69 -20.05
C TYR A 55 -36.45 9.80 -19.99
N GLY A 56 -35.73 9.22 -20.95
CA GLY A 56 -34.27 9.36 -21.08
C GLY A 56 -33.44 8.59 -20.04
N LYS A 57 -34.01 7.59 -19.35
CA LYS A 57 -33.27 6.76 -18.38
C LYS A 57 -32.77 5.46 -19.02
N ARG A 58 -31.49 5.13 -18.77
CA ARG A 58 -30.88 3.85 -19.13
C ARG A 58 -31.42 2.75 -18.21
N SER A 59 -31.97 1.69 -18.80
CA SER A 59 -32.38 0.48 -18.08
C SER A 59 -31.60 -0.71 -18.63
N PHE A 60 -31.28 -1.69 -17.79
CA PHE A 60 -30.64 -2.95 -18.19
C PHE A 60 -31.68 -4.07 -18.19
N ILE A 61 -31.59 -5.00 -19.14
CA ILE A 61 -32.23 -6.32 -19.00
C ILE A 61 -31.20 -7.24 -18.37
N VAL A 62 -31.49 -7.78 -17.18
CA VAL A 62 -30.73 -8.90 -16.64
C VAL A 62 -31.45 -10.18 -17.07
N PRO A 63 -30.87 -11.03 -17.94
CA PRO A 63 -31.44 -12.34 -18.19
C PRO A 63 -31.24 -13.19 -16.94
N VAL A 64 -32.31 -13.39 -16.17
CA VAL A 64 -32.33 -14.37 -15.09
C VAL A 64 -32.57 -15.73 -15.74
N SER A 65 -31.57 -16.62 -15.71
CA SER A 65 -31.83 -18.03 -16.01
C SER A 65 -32.82 -18.57 -14.97
N ALA A 66 -33.99 -18.97 -15.46
CA ALA A 66 -35.12 -19.57 -14.74
C ALA A 66 -35.95 -18.63 -13.83
N GLY A 67 -36.94 -17.98 -14.45
CA GLY A 67 -38.31 -17.89 -13.90
C GLY A 67 -38.58 -16.89 -12.76
N GLY A 68 -38.70 -15.61 -13.10
CA GLY A 68 -39.36 -14.62 -12.22
C GLY A 68 -39.06 -13.18 -12.61
N LEU A 69 -40.03 -12.49 -13.23
CA LEU A 69 -39.95 -11.06 -13.54
C LEU A 69 -40.16 -10.25 -12.25
N LEU A 70 -39.10 -9.67 -11.71
CA LEU A 70 -39.18 -8.74 -10.57
C LEU A 70 -38.96 -7.31 -11.08
N ILE A 71 -40.05 -6.57 -11.24
CA ILE A 71 -40.02 -5.11 -11.44
C ILE A 71 -39.94 -4.49 -10.05
N ALA A 72 -38.77 -3.97 -9.66
CA ALA A 72 -38.64 -3.15 -8.47
C ALA A 72 -38.77 -1.66 -8.84
N PRO A 73 -39.75 -0.92 -8.29
CA PRO A 73 -39.82 0.53 -8.50
C PRO A 73 -38.72 1.23 -7.69
N ILE A 74 -37.97 2.10 -8.35
CA ILE A 74 -37.01 2.99 -7.67
C ILE A 74 -37.81 4.11 -7.00
N GLY A 75 -37.82 4.11 -5.67
CA GLY A 75 -38.35 5.21 -4.89
C GLY A 75 -37.93 5.10 -3.43
N MET A 76 -36.71 5.53 -3.12
CA MET A 76 -36.41 6.27 -1.89
C MET A 76 -35.15 7.10 -2.10
N GLU A 77 -35.33 8.42 -2.07
CA GLU A 77 -34.30 9.42 -2.00
C GLU A 77 -33.46 9.23 -0.72
N GLY A 78 -32.29 8.63 -0.88
CA GLY A 78 -31.15 8.85 0.00
C GLY A 78 -30.06 9.46 -0.84
N LYS A 79 -29.68 10.72 -0.56
CA LYS A 79 -28.62 11.45 -1.25
C LYS A 79 -27.28 10.70 -1.15
N SER A 80 -27.04 9.76 -2.06
CA SER A 80 -25.71 9.16 -2.24
C SER A 80 -24.86 10.13 -3.06
N ARG A 81 -24.19 11.05 -2.36
CA ARG A 81 -23.01 11.71 -2.90
C ARG A 81 -21.93 10.66 -3.12
N TYR A 82 -21.88 10.07 -4.31
CA TYR A 82 -20.64 9.49 -4.84
C TYR A 82 -19.76 10.67 -5.28
N GLN A 83 -19.14 11.34 -4.31
CA GLN A 83 -18.01 12.25 -4.53
C GLN A 83 -16.71 11.43 -4.45
N GLY A 84 -15.72 11.78 -5.28
CA GLY A 84 -14.55 10.98 -5.63
C GLY A 84 -13.83 10.31 -4.46
N ARG A 85 -13.40 9.06 -4.68
CA ARG A 85 -12.45 8.39 -3.79
C ARG A 85 -11.13 9.18 -3.80
N THR A 86 -10.89 9.96 -2.77
CA THR A 86 -9.55 10.42 -2.40
C THR A 86 -8.75 9.20 -1.91
N GLU A 87 -7.77 8.74 -2.69
CA GLU A 87 -6.69 7.84 -2.25
C GLU A 87 -5.61 8.64 -1.49
N PRO A 88 -4.77 7.98 -0.68
CA PRO A 88 -4.96 7.60 0.71
C PRO A 88 -4.69 8.75 1.72
N GLN A 89 -5.42 8.75 2.83
CA GLN A 89 -5.18 9.56 4.04
C GLN A 89 -4.41 8.69 5.05
N GLY A 90 -3.08 8.79 5.10
CA GLY A 90 -2.23 7.88 5.88
C GLY A 90 -0.77 7.90 5.42
N VAL A 91 -0.08 6.77 5.47
CA VAL A 91 1.33 6.65 5.06
C VAL A 91 1.53 5.95 3.70
N VAL A 92 2.62 6.30 3.03
CA VAL A 92 3.21 5.53 1.94
C VAL A 92 4.60 5.08 2.33
N VAL A 93 4.82 3.76 2.28
CA VAL A 93 6.09 3.14 2.58
C VAL A 93 6.61 2.44 1.32
N VAL A 94 7.89 2.60 1.01
CA VAL A 94 8.56 1.87 -0.06
C VAL A 94 9.75 1.13 0.51
N PHE A 95 9.72 -0.19 0.40
CA PHE A 95 10.80 -1.08 0.80
C PHE A 95 11.51 -1.64 -0.43
N ASN A 96 12.78 -1.27 -0.55
CA ASN A 96 13.67 -1.79 -1.56
C ASN A 96 14.47 -2.96 -0.98
N ARG A 97 14.18 -4.16 -1.46
CA ARG A 97 14.79 -5.39 -0.96
C ARG A 97 16.25 -5.57 -1.38
N SER A 98 16.70 -5.02 -2.50
CA SER A 98 18.09 -5.17 -2.94
C SER A 98 19.04 -4.34 -2.07
N THR A 99 18.59 -3.16 -1.64
CA THR A 99 19.40 -2.22 -0.85
C THR A 99 19.15 -2.29 0.66
N GLY A 100 18.10 -3.00 1.08
CA GLY A 100 17.68 -3.07 2.48
C GLY A 100 17.21 -1.72 3.04
N ARG A 101 16.68 -0.85 2.16
CA ARG A 101 16.25 0.51 2.50
C ARG A 101 14.74 0.62 2.47
N LEU A 102 14.18 1.24 3.50
CA LEU A 102 12.77 1.58 3.62
C LEU A 102 12.65 3.10 3.65
N ALA A 103 11.76 3.65 2.83
CA ALA A 103 11.40 5.07 2.82
C ALA A 103 9.93 5.22 3.21
N LEU A 104 9.62 6.14 4.12
CA LEU A 104 8.27 6.39 4.59
C LEU A 104 7.91 7.87 4.46
N ILE A 105 6.71 8.13 3.95
CA ILE A 105 6.10 9.46 3.85
C ILE A 105 4.75 9.43 4.57
N ASP A 106 4.53 10.39 5.46
CA ASP A 106 3.23 10.67 6.05
C ASP A 106 2.46 11.66 5.17
N LEU A 107 1.36 11.22 4.57
CA LEU A 107 0.60 12.03 3.61
C LEU A 107 -0.21 13.13 4.29
N ASP A 108 -0.48 13.02 5.60
CA ASP A 108 -1.15 14.08 6.36
C ASP A 108 -0.27 15.33 6.51
N HIS A 109 1.03 15.16 6.33
CA HIS A 109 2.04 16.21 6.40
C HIS A 109 2.81 16.34 5.08
N TYR A 110 2.20 15.89 3.99
CA TYR A 110 2.69 16.11 2.63
C TYR A 110 1.94 17.25 1.95
N LYS A 111 2.66 18.08 1.20
CA LYS A 111 2.08 19.13 0.38
C LYS A 111 2.77 19.17 -0.98
N GLU A 112 1.97 19.04 -2.03
CA GLU A 112 2.43 19.15 -3.41
C GLU A 112 3.14 20.50 -3.66
N GLY A 113 4.22 20.45 -4.43
CA GLY A 113 5.04 21.62 -4.76
C GLY A 113 6.07 22.00 -3.70
N LEU A 114 6.04 21.44 -2.48
CA LEU A 114 7.12 21.60 -1.52
C LEU A 114 8.31 20.67 -1.84
N PRO A 115 9.55 21.11 -1.59
CA PRO A 115 10.73 20.27 -1.75
C PRO A 115 10.70 19.08 -0.79
N GLY A 116 11.20 17.93 -1.26
CA GLY A 116 11.39 16.74 -0.42
C GLY A 116 12.73 16.77 0.29
N ILE A 117 12.77 16.28 1.53
CA ILE A 117 14.00 16.09 2.30
C ILE A 117 14.04 14.71 2.93
N LYS A 118 15.16 14.01 2.78
CA LYS A 118 15.40 12.73 3.44
C LYS A 118 15.91 13.00 4.85
N VAL A 119 15.32 12.34 5.84
CA VAL A 119 15.68 12.48 7.26
C VAL A 119 15.92 11.11 7.88
N SER A 120 16.82 11.08 8.86
CA SER A 120 16.97 9.96 9.79
C SER A 120 15.86 9.97 10.84
N ALA A 121 15.80 8.95 11.70
CA ALA A 121 14.88 8.94 12.84
C ALA A 121 15.14 10.13 13.80
N SER A 122 16.41 10.39 14.15
CA SER A 122 16.79 11.48 15.06
C SER A 122 16.45 12.87 14.51
N ASP A 123 16.44 13.02 13.18
CA ASP A 123 16.12 14.28 12.51
C ASP A 123 14.62 14.44 12.20
N TYR A 124 13.84 13.37 12.32
CA TYR A 124 12.42 13.39 11.98
C TYR A 124 11.65 14.36 12.89
N LYS A 125 10.72 15.12 12.30
CA LYS A 125 9.82 16.03 13.02
C LYS A 125 8.37 15.63 12.79
N THR A 126 7.74 15.08 13.83
CA THR A 126 6.29 14.81 13.85
C THR A 126 5.52 16.09 13.53
N GLY A 127 4.51 15.99 12.66
CA GLY A 127 3.77 17.16 12.20
C GLY A 127 4.38 17.89 10.99
N GLY A 128 5.56 17.51 10.51
CA GLY A 128 6.25 18.15 9.38
C GLY A 128 7.29 19.21 9.77
N ILE A 129 8.22 19.54 8.85
CA ILE A 129 9.18 20.65 9.05
C ILE A 129 8.49 21.98 8.77
N ARG A 130 8.42 22.83 9.79
CA ARG A 130 7.67 24.09 9.74
C ARG A 130 8.57 25.30 9.97
N ASP A 131 8.21 26.42 9.34
CA ASP A 131 8.81 27.72 9.64
C ASP A 131 8.30 28.29 10.97
N SER A 132 8.81 29.47 11.35
CA SER A 132 8.39 30.17 12.58
C SER A 132 6.91 30.58 12.58
N ASN A 133 6.25 30.58 11.42
CA ASN A 133 4.84 30.90 11.27
C ASN A 133 3.96 29.63 11.27
N GLY A 134 4.56 28.44 11.44
CA GLY A 134 3.86 27.16 11.45
C GLY A 134 3.55 26.61 10.06
N HIS A 135 4.04 27.22 8.97
CA HIS A 135 3.82 26.71 7.62
C HIS A 135 4.75 25.55 7.32
N LEU A 136 4.20 24.49 6.72
CA LEU A 136 5.01 23.39 6.21
C LEU A 136 5.95 23.91 5.11
N THR A 137 7.24 23.59 5.23
CA THR A 137 8.29 24.07 4.31
C THR A 137 8.86 22.95 3.44
N HIS A 138 8.84 21.71 3.92
CA HIS A 138 9.40 20.55 3.24
C HIS A 138 8.53 19.31 3.45
N ASN A 139 8.54 18.43 2.46
CA ASN A 139 8.00 17.07 2.57
C ASN A 139 9.09 16.15 3.14
N GLN A 140 8.91 15.66 4.36
CA GLN A 140 9.87 14.75 4.98
C GLN A 140 9.71 13.34 4.46
N ILE A 141 10.84 12.67 4.22
CA ILE A 141 10.93 11.26 3.87
C ILE A 141 11.81 10.61 4.93
N LEU A 142 11.21 9.85 5.83
CA LEU A 142 11.97 9.03 6.79
C LEU A 142 12.68 7.91 6.02
N VAL A 143 13.99 7.79 6.18
CA VAL A 143 14.77 6.73 5.54
C VAL A 143 15.35 5.81 6.61
N VAL A 144 15.01 4.53 6.53
CA VAL A 144 15.48 3.48 7.43
C VAL A 144 16.35 2.49 6.64
N GLN A 145 17.45 2.05 7.25
CA GLN A 145 18.38 1.10 6.68
C GLN A 145 18.32 -0.24 7.42
N HIS A 146 18.97 -1.27 6.86
CA HIS A 146 19.03 -2.61 7.45
C HIS A 146 17.63 -3.22 7.67
N VAL A 147 16.72 -2.94 6.74
CA VAL A 147 15.42 -3.61 6.64
C VAL A 147 15.55 -4.80 5.71
N PHE A 148 14.99 -5.95 6.08
CA PHE A 148 15.11 -7.18 5.31
C PHE A 148 13.80 -7.95 5.25
N THR A 149 13.76 -8.95 4.37
CA THR A 149 12.66 -9.90 4.28
C THR A 149 13.15 -11.28 3.88
N GLY A 150 12.71 -12.29 4.63
CA GLY A 150 13.13 -13.67 4.45
C GLY A 150 14.58 -13.93 4.86
N GLY A 151 14.78 -14.69 5.94
CA GLY A 151 16.09 -15.10 6.42
C GLY A 151 16.29 -14.79 7.90
N GLN A 152 17.55 -14.82 8.30
CA GLN A 152 18.03 -14.42 9.61
C GLN A 152 19.14 -13.38 9.44
N ALA A 153 18.99 -12.25 10.11
CA ALA A 153 19.94 -11.17 10.13
C ALA A 153 20.88 -11.29 11.34
N ASP A 154 22.16 -11.03 11.10
CA ASP A 154 23.19 -10.94 12.12
C ASP A 154 24.20 -9.87 11.71
N HIS A 155 24.28 -8.79 12.50
CA HIS A 155 25.09 -7.60 12.26
C HIS A 155 24.93 -7.05 10.82
N GLY A 156 23.69 -6.99 10.33
CA GLY A 156 23.35 -6.45 9.02
C GLY A 156 23.54 -7.43 7.86
N ILE A 157 24.02 -8.65 8.13
CA ILE A 157 24.18 -9.71 7.15
C ILE A 157 22.96 -10.61 7.21
N VAL A 158 22.21 -10.69 6.11
CA VAL A 158 21.03 -11.56 6.01
C VAL A 158 21.43 -12.89 5.36
N THR A 159 21.25 -13.97 6.10
CA THR A 159 21.45 -15.35 5.61
C THR A 159 20.11 -16.09 5.53
N ARG A 160 20.02 -17.10 4.68
CA ARG A 160 18.85 -18.00 4.64
C ARG A 160 19.27 -19.41 4.90
N ASN A 161 18.53 -20.07 5.78
CA ASN A 161 18.70 -21.49 5.99
C ASN A 161 17.89 -22.25 4.91
N PRO A 162 18.54 -23.03 4.02
CA PRO A 162 17.84 -23.80 2.98
C PRO A 162 16.85 -24.83 3.55
N ASP A 163 17.07 -25.30 4.77
CA ASP A 163 16.18 -26.24 5.47
C ASP A 163 14.95 -25.54 6.10
N LYS A 164 14.89 -24.21 6.04
CA LYS A 164 13.76 -23.39 6.49
C LYS A 164 13.10 -22.68 5.30
N PRO A 165 12.30 -23.38 4.46
CA PRO A 165 11.67 -22.80 3.27
C PRO A 165 10.71 -21.64 3.56
N MET A 166 10.26 -21.48 4.81
CA MET A 166 9.45 -20.34 5.25
C MET A 166 10.24 -19.03 5.30
N GLN A 167 11.57 -19.05 5.38
CA GLN A 167 12.44 -17.87 5.31
C GLN A 167 12.53 -17.24 3.91
N ARG A 168 11.53 -17.48 3.05
CA ARG A 168 11.43 -16.85 1.75
C ARG A 168 11.00 -15.38 1.91
N PRO A 169 11.56 -14.45 1.10
CA PRO A 169 11.11 -13.06 1.02
C PRO A 169 9.62 -12.96 0.80
N ILE A 170 9.01 -11.92 1.37
CA ILE A 170 7.71 -11.45 0.88
C ILE A 170 7.80 -11.18 -0.64
N PRO A 171 6.75 -11.51 -1.41
CA PRO A 171 6.70 -11.19 -2.82
C PRO A 171 6.79 -9.68 -3.08
N ASP A 172 7.18 -9.32 -4.30
CA ASP A 172 7.15 -7.93 -4.73
C ASP A 172 5.69 -7.54 -5.02
N GLY A 173 5.29 -6.32 -4.67
CA GLY A 173 3.89 -5.95 -4.78
C GLY A 173 3.50 -4.75 -3.92
N ARG A 174 2.18 -4.55 -3.79
CA ARG A 174 1.60 -3.51 -2.94
C ARG A 174 0.84 -4.20 -1.82
N TYR A 175 1.02 -3.72 -0.61
CA TYR A 175 0.44 -4.27 0.60
C TYR A 175 -0.24 -3.16 1.39
N ASP A 176 -1.44 -3.41 1.91
CA ASP A 176 -2.05 -2.53 2.89
C ASP A 176 -1.39 -2.75 4.26
N ILE A 177 -1.09 -1.64 4.94
CA ILE A 177 -0.58 -1.65 6.32
C ILE A 177 -1.80 -1.59 7.24
N LEU A 178 -2.03 -2.68 7.96
CA LEU A 178 -3.21 -2.86 8.81
C LEU A 178 -2.80 -3.11 10.25
N ASP A 179 -3.71 -2.82 11.19
CA ASP A 179 -3.50 -3.26 12.57
C ASP A 179 -3.40 -4.80 12.67
N ASN A 180 -2.89 -5.26 13.80
CA ASN A 180 -2.78 -6.69 14.11
C ASN A 180 -3.45 -6.99 15.45
N ASP A 181 -4.53 -6.29 15.79
CA ASP A 181 -5.15 -6.30 17.13
C ASP A 181 -5.66 -7.69 17.56
N ALA A 182 -5.97 -8.54 16.59
CA ALA A 182 -6.36 -9.93 16.85
C ALA A 182 -5.18 -10.84 17.27
N ASP A 183 -3.93 -10.37 17.22
CA ASP A 183 -2.75 -11.09 17.70
C ASP A 183 -2.16 -10.41 18.95
N THR A 184 -2.62 -10.84 20.11
CA THR A 184 -2.20 -10.28 21.41
C THR A 184 -0.77 -10.65 21.82
N ARG A 185 -0.08 -11.54 21.09
CA ARG A 185 1.28 -11.97 21.41
C ARG A 185 2.34 -11.07 20.76
N HIS A 186 1.97 -10.36 19.71
CA HIS A 186 2.87 -9.53 18.92
C HIS A 186 2.34 -8.09 18.87
N SER A 187 2.12 -7.51 20.05
CA SER A 187 1.73 -6.11 20.20
C SER A 187 2.77 -5.20 19.54
N GLY A 188 2.33 -4.33 18.65
CA GLY A 188 3.22 -3.44 17.89
C GLY A 188 3.73 -4.03 16.58
N TRP A 189 3.23 -5.17 16.11
CA TRP A 189 3.44 -5.61 14.72
C TRP A 189 2.26 -5.15 13.85
N PHE A 190 2.54 -4.82 12.60
CA PHE A 190 1.50 -4.48 11.62
C PHE A 190 1.32 -5.60 10.61
N ARG A 191 0.09 -5.82 10.16
CA ARG A 191 -0.19 -6.75 9.06
C ARG A 191 0.15 -6.08 7.73
N LEU A 192 0.77 -6.86 6.85
CA LEU A 192 0.98 -6.52 5.44
C LEU A 192 0.08 -7.41 4.59
N ASP A 193 -1.08 -6.88 4.22
CA ASP A 193 -2.07 -7.62 3.45
C ASP A 193 -1.93 -7.31 1.96
N SER A 194 -1.86 -8.33 1.10
CA SER A 194 -1.65 -8.16 -0.33
C SER A 194 -2.83 -7.41 -0.96
N LYS A 195 -2.54 -6.39 -1.78
CA LYS A 195 -3.57 -5.70 -2.57
C LYS A 195 -3.86 -6.50 -3.84
N ASP A 196 -4.53 -7.64 -3.69
CA ASP A 196 -4.90 -8.55 -4.76
C ASP A 196 -6.42 -8.71 -4.91
N GLY A 197 -6.89 -9.84 -5.49
CA GLY A 197 -8.30 -10.07 -5.79
C GLY A 197 -9.18 -10.27 -4.56
N ASP A 198 -8.61 -10.64 -3.41
CA ASP A 198 -9.35 -10.89 -2.17
C ASP A 198 -8.73 -10.14 -0.98
N PRO A 199 -8.91 -8.81 -0.92
CA PRO A 199 -8.25 -7.98 0.07
C PRO A 199 -8.72 -8.27 1.50
N TYR A 200 -7.82 -8.01 2.44
CA TYR A 200 -8.00 -8.05 3.89
C TYR A 200 -8.16 -9.46 4.49
N ASN A 201 -7.74 -10.50 3.76
CA ASN A 201 -7.86 -11.90 4.18
C ASN A 201 -6.56 -12.46 4.82
N ASP A 202 -5.51 -11.65 4.94
CA ASP A 202 -4.16 -11.98 5.43
C ASP A 202 -3.40 -12.98 4.55
N ARG A 203 -3.74 -13.08 3.26
CA ARG A 203 -3.20 -14.06 2.31
C ARG A 203 -2.86 -13.40 0.97
N ASP A 204 -1.72 -13.79 0.41
CA ASP A 204 -1.26 -13.43 -0.92
C ASP A 204 -1.75 -14.48 -1.93
N GLU A 205 -2.60 -14.07 -2.88
CA GLU A 205 -3.18 -14.99 -3.87
C GLU A 205 -2.14 -15.59 -4.82
N THR A 206 -1.07 -14.85 -5.12
CA THR A 206 -0.05 -15.26 -6.10
C THR A 206 0.81 -16.41 -5.57
N THR A 207 1.17 -16.36 -4.29
CA THR A 207 2.08 -17.33 -3.66
C THR A 207 1.38 -18.25 -2.68
N ALA A 208 0.10 -18.01 -2.40
CA ALA A 208 -0.70 -18.70 -1.40
C ALA A 208 -0.15 -18.62 0.03
N ARG A 209 0.81 -17.73 0.29
CA ARG A 209 1.40 -17.49 1.62
C ARG A 209 0.55 -16.48 2.39
N ASP A 210 0.64 -16.54 3.70
CA ASP A 210 -0.11 -15.69 4.61
C ASP A 210 0.78 -15.14 5.72
N GLY A 211 0.20 -14.29 6.57
CA GLY A 211 0.82 -13.92 7.84
C GLY A 211 1.99 -12.95 7.72
N PHE A 212 2.07 -12.16 6.64
CA PHE A 212 3.12 -11.17 6.47
C PHE A 212 2.95 -10.01 7.46
N ARG A 213 4.06 -9.64 8.11
CA ARG A 213 4.08 -8.59 9.13
C ARG A 213 5.16 -7.56 8.84
N TRP A 214 4.96 -6.36 9.38
CA TRP A 214 5.99 -5.35 9.53
C TRP A 214 6.35 -5.20 11.00
N HIS A 215 7.60 -5.49 11.34
CA HIS A 215 8.04 -5.55 12.73
C HIS A 215 9.56 -5.42 12.89
N MET A 216 10.02 -5.34 14.14
CA MET A 216 11.43 -5.49 14.50
C MET A 216 11.79 -6.96 14.77
N GLY A 217 13.04 -7.35 14.48
CA GLY A 217 13.56 -8.67 14.85
C GLY A 217 14.81 -9.08 14.06
N THR A 218 15.33 -10.26 14.35
CA THR A 218 16.48 -10.86 13.64
C THR A 218 16.08 -12.01 12.72
N GLU A 219 14.84 -12.49 12.77
CA GLU A 219 14.34 -13.55 11.88
C GLU A 219 13.09 -13.07 11.12
N SER A 220 13.03 -13.41 9.83
CA SER A 220 11.91 -13.07 8.95
C SER A 220 11.46 -14.30 8.17
N TRP A 221 10.20 -14.68 8.32
CA TRP A 221 9.55 -15.75 7.55
C TRP A 221 8.80 -15.20 6.32
N GLY A 222 9.33 -14.12 5.76
CA GLY A 222 8.66 -13.31 4.74
C GLY A 222 7.95 -12.08 5.30
N CYS A 223 8.33 -11.63 6.50
CA CYS A 223 7.93 -10.33 7.01
C CYS A 223 8.85 -9.24 6.45
N VAL A 224 8.44 -7.98 6.53
CA VAL A 224 9.36 -6.85 6.43
C VAL A 224 9.87 -6.59 7.84
N THR A 225 11.17 -6.74 8.04
CA THR A 225 11.77 -6.84 9.36
C THR A 225 12.90 -5.82 9.51
N HIS A 226 12.85 -5.03 10.58
CA HIS A 226 13.94 -4.12 10.96
C HIS A 226 14.97 -4.90 11.80
N ASP A 227 16.21 -4.98 11.32
CA ASP A 227 17.27 -5.79 11.92
C ASP A 227 17.78 -5.20 13.24
N VAL A 228 17.29 -5.72 14.36
CA VAL A 228 17.68 -5.28 15.72
C VAL A 228 19.11 -5.68 16.11
N SER A 229 19.84 -6.42 15.28
CA SER A 229 21.26 -6.70 15.52
C SER A 229 22.18 -5.54 15.11
N VAL A 230 21.65 -4.48 14.47
CA VAL A 230 22.41 -3.32 14.02
C VAL A 230 21.90 -2.04 14.65
N GLY A 231 22.78 -1.33 15.37
CA GLY A 231 22.50 0.01 15.89
C GLY A 231 21.27 0.09 16.80
N ASP A 232 20.80 1.32 17.03
CA ASP A 232 19.56 1.55 17.77
C ASP A 232 18.38 1.53 16.78
N ARG A 233 17.79 0.35 16.57
CA ARG A 233 16.54 0.22 15.78
C ARG A 233 15.32 0.70 16.55
N GLN A 234 15.41 0.81 17.88
CA GLN A 234 14.26 1.19 18.70
C GLN A 234 13.88 2.64 18.42
N GLU A 235 14.85 3.55 18.30
CA GLU A 235 14.59 4.94 17.92
C GLU A 235 13.86 5.06 16.57
N GLU A 236 14.31 4.32 15.54
CA GLU A 236 13.67 4.29 14.23
C GLU A 236 12.25 3.74 14.30
N TRP A 237 12.05 2.67 15.08
CA TRP A 237 10.74 2.07 15.25
C TRP A 237 9.79 2.96 16.05
N ASP A 238 10.27 3.65 17.07
CA ASP A 238 9.49 4.60 17.86
C ASP A 238 8.96 5.75 16.99
N VAL A 239 9.79 6.28 16.08
CA VAL A 239 9.35 7.29 15.10
C VAL A 239 8.30 6.72 14.15
N ILE A 240 8.49 5.48 13.66
CA ILE A 240 7.48 4.81 12.82
C ILE A 240 6.16 4.67 13.58
N MET A 241 6.20 4.22 14.84
CA MET A 241 5.02 4.07 15.68
C MET A 241 4.35 5.41 15.94
N GLU A 242 5.12 6.47 16.20
CA GLU A 242 4.60 7.82 16.37
C GLU A 242 3.84 8.28 15.12
N ILE A 243 4.43 8.12 13.93
CA ILE A 243 3.78 8.45 12.67
C ILE A 243 2.48 7.66 12.50
N LEU A 244 2.51 6.34 12.69
CA LEU A 244 1.32 5.49 12.53
C LEU A 244 0.22 5.81 13.55
N ASN A 245 0.58 6.30 14.74
CA ASN A 245 -0.38 6.71 15.77
C ASN A 245 -0.98 8.10 15.51
N THR A 246 -0.30 8.97 14.77
CA THR A 246 -0.77 10.35 14.51
C THR A 246 -1.34 10.55 13.12
N THR A 247 -0.99 9.70 12.16
CA THR A 247 -1.48 9.78 10.78
C THR A 247 -2.97 9.42 10.70
N SER A 248 -3.64 9.95 9.69
CA SER A 248 -5.01 9.58 9.35
C SER A 248 -5.09 8.10 9.00
N THR A 249 -6.23 7.51 9.31
CA THR A 249 -6.48 6.09 9.08
C THR A 249 -7.84 5.89 8.44
N THR A 250 -8.05 4.72 7.83
CA THR A 250 -9.37 4.29 7.37
C THR A 250 -9.77 2.98 8.01
N THR A 251 -11.08 2.75 8.13
CA THR A 251 -11.61 1.47 8.59
C THR A 251 -11.96 0.57 7.41
N VAL A 252 -11.44 -0.65 7.40
CA VAL A 252 -11.70 -1.68 6.37
C VAL A 252 -12.31 -2.94 6.99
N PRO A 253 -12.96 -3.82 6.22
CA PRO A 253 -13.42 -5.12 6.72
C PRO A 253 -12.26 -6.02 7.14
N GLU A 254 -12.41 -6.80 8.21
CA GLU A 254 -11.52 -7.92 8.54
C GLU A 254 -12.05 -9.20 7.90
N ARG A 255 -11.27 -9.85 7.03
CA ARG A 255 -11.70 -11.04 6.30
C ARG A 255 -10.86 -12.28 6.59
N ARG A 256 -9.91 -12.21 7.52
CA ARG A 256 -9.06 -13.34 7.92
C ARG A 256 -9.87 -14.47 8.52
N GLY A 257 -9.76 -15.66 7.92
CA GLY A 257 -10.36 -16.89 8.41
C GLY A 257 -11.87 -16.75 8.63
N LYS A 258 -12.34 -17.03 9.86
CA LYS A 258 -13.78 -16.97 10.18
C LYS A 258 -14.33 -15.54 10.20
N GLN A 259 -13.49 -14.51 10.28
CA GLN A 259 -13.95 -13.12 10.29
C GLN A 259 -14.55 -12.68 8.96
N GLY A 260 -14.20 -13.33 7.84
CA GLY A 260 -14.81 -13.07 6.54
C GLY A 260 -16.33 -13.27 6.49
N TRP A 261 -16.90 -14.04 7.44
CA TRP A 261 -18.34 -14.24 7.58
C TRP A 261 -19.01 -13.21 8.51
N ASN A 262 -18.23 -12.39 9.21
CA ASN A 262 -18.71 -11.38 10.14
C ASN A 262 -18.64 -9.98 9.50
N PRO A 263 -19.76 -9.42 8.99
CA PRO A 263 -19.76 -8.12 8.32
C PRO A 263 -19.47 -6.93 9.25
N PHE A 264 -19.43 -7.15 10.56
CA PHE A 264 -19.13 -6.14 11.56
C PHE A 264 -17.66 -6.14 12.00
N SER A 265 -16.87 -7.11 11.53
CA SER A 265 -15.44 -7.17 11.84
C SER A 265 -14.66 -6.13 11.04
N ARG A 266 -13.81 -5.36 11.71
CA ARG A 266 -13.14 -4.19 11.14
C ARG A 266 -11.65 -4.18 11.52
N LEU A 267 -10.84 -3.61 10.63
CA LEU A 267 -9.44 -3.26 10.85
C LEU A 267 -9.22 -1.77 10.58
N THR A 268 -8.22 -1.24 11.27
CA THR A 268 -7.58 0.04 11.00
C THR A 268 -6.57 -0.16 9.88
N ARG A 269 -6.65 0.69 8.87
CA ARG A 269 -5.72 0.76 7.76
C ARG A 269 -4.94 2.07 7.83
N TYR A 270 -3.63 1.96 7.93
CA TYR A 270 -2.71 3.08 8.10
C TYR A 270 -2.15 3.60 6.77
N GLY A 271 -2.10 2.77 5.73
CA GLY A 271 -1.41 3.16 4.50
C GLY A 271 -1.13 2.02 3.55
N VAL A 272 -0.13 2.23 2.69
CA VAL A 272 0.36 1.23 1.73
C VAL A 272 1.86 1.07 1.88
N MET A 273 2.33 -0.17 1.86
CA MET A 273 3.71 -0.53 1.63
C MET A 273 3.90 -1.07 0.21
N ILE A 274 4.93 -0.59 -0.48
CA ILE A 274 5.32 -1.07 -1.81
C ILE A 274 6.65 -1.79 -1.67
N ILE A 275 6.69 -3.03 -2.12
CA ILE A 275 7.86 -3.89 -2.04
C ILE A 275 8.40 -4.10 -3.44
N LYS A 276 9.68 -3.77 -3.64
CA LYS A 276 10.34 -3.87 -4.93
C LYS A 276 11.64 -4.67 -4.81
N LYS A 277 11.88 -5.50 -5.83
CA LYS A 277 13.21 -5.93 -6.24
C LYS A 277 13.65 -4.95 -7.32
N GLU A 278 14.85 -4.39 -7.21
CA GLU A 278 15.46 -3.72 -8.37
C GLU A 278 15.66 -4.73 -9.51
#